data_AF-A0AAU9MS21-F1
#
_entry.id   AF-A0AAU9MS21-F1
#
_cell.length_a   1.000
_cell.length_b   1.000
_cell.length_c   1.000
_cell.angle_alpha   90.00
_cell.angle_beta   90.00
_cell.angle_gamma   90.00
#
_symmetry.space_group_name_H-M   'P 1'
#
loop_
_entity.id
_entity.type
_entity.pdbx_description
1 polymer ?
#
loop_
_entity_poly.entity_id
_entity_poly.type
_entity_poly.pdbx_seq_one_letter_code
_entity_poly.pdbx_strand_id
1 'polypeptide(L)'
;MLSGCLPYELGLLKETVVFDAGNNLLTGPLPFSLGCLKKAEVLNFAGNLLYGMVPEVVCAMSSLANLSLSDNYFIQVGPICRGLMKKGVLDVRKNCIPGLPSQRPVWQCAAFFAKPRYCSYMQTYHYLPCWLPHFSGSQMSLSEPAPSPF
;
A
#
# COMPACT_ATOMS: atom_id res chain seq x y z
N MET A 1 -16.66 2.30 12.49
CA MET A 1 -15.50 2.87 11.78
C MET A 1 -14.35 1.89 11.92
N LEU A 2 -13.81 1.36 10.83
CA LEU A 2 -12.68 0.42 10.88
C LEU A 2 -11.39 1.17 11.16
N SER A 3 -10.54 0.66 12.07
CA SER A 3 -9.28 1.29 12.45
C SER A 3 -8.16 0.27 12.59
N GLY A 4 -6.92 0.75 12.64
CA GLY A 4 -5.74 -0.11 12.68
C GLY A 4 -5.07 -0.16 11.31
N CYS A 5 -4.07 -1.02 11.16
CA CYS A 5 -3.30 -1.11 9.93
C CYS A 5 -3.83 -2.23 9.00
N LEU A 6 -3.31 -2.35 7.78
CA LEU A 6 -3.70 -3.45 6.88
C LEU A 6 -2.75 -4.64 7.04
N PRO A 7 -3.24 -5.84 7.42
CA PRO A 7 -2.40 -7.02 7.61
C PRO A 7 -1.98 -7.63 6.26
N TYR A 8 -0.87 -8.36 6.21
CA TYR A 8 -0.36 -8.93 4.96
C TYR A 8 -1.31 -10.02 4.40
N GLU A 9 -2.09 -10.64 5.28
CA GLU A 9 -3.05 -11.70 5.01
C GLU A 9 -4.13 -11.27 4.01
N LEU A 10 -4.34 -9.96 3.81
CA LEU A 10 -5.17 -9.45 2.72
C LEU A 10 -4.72 -9.98 1.35
N GLY A 11 -3.41 -10.14 1.14
CA GLY A 11 -2.87 -10.72 -0.10
C GLY A 11 -3.22 -12.19 -0.33
N LEU A 12 -3.82 -12.88 0.65
CA LEU A 12 -4.29 -14.25 0.51
C LEU A 12 -5.69 -14.35 -0.11
N LEU A 13 -6.40 -13.22 -0.26
CA LEU A 13 -7.76 -13.16 -0.80
C LEU A 13 -7.76 -13.22 -2.35
N LYS A 14 -7.25 -14.32 -2.91
CA LYS A 14 -6.94 -14.49 -4.35
C LYS A 14 -8.11 -14.27 -5.32
N GLU A 15 -9.33 -14.42 -4.83
CA GLU A 15 -10.58 -14.31 -5.60
C GLU A 15 -11.19 -12.89 -5.55
N THR A 16 -10.53 -11.95 -4.88
CA THR A 16 -11.01 -10.57 -4.75
C THR A 16 -11.00 -9.85 -6.09
N VAL A 17 -12.16 -9.36 -6.52
CA VAL A 17 -12.32 -8.47 -7.69
C VAL A 17 -12.45 -7.02 -7.25
N VAL A 18 -13.21 -6.78 -6.18
CA VAL A 18 -13.42 -5.46 -5.57
C VAL A 18 -13.07 -5.52 -4.10
N PHE A 19 -12.23 -4.59 -3.65
CA PHE A 19 -11.97 -4.34 -2.24
C PHE A 19 -12.19 -2.87 -1.94
N ASP A 20 -13.21 -2.56 -1.14
CA ASP A 20 -13.52 -1.20 -0.71
C ASP A 20 -13.39 -1.09 0.82
N ALA A 21 -12.40 -0.30 1.24
CA ALA A 21 -12.18 0.11 2.62
C ALA A 21 -12.09 1.64 2.75
N GLY A 22 -12.72 2.38 1.84
CA GLY A 22 -12.75 3.83 1.85
C GLY A 22 -13.48 4.41 3.07
N ASN A 23 -13.15 5.65 3.42
CA ASN A 23 -13.76 6.43 4.49
C ASN A 23 -13.72 5.73 5.86
N ASN A 24 -12.54 5.28 6.25
CA ASN A 24 -12.28 4.61 7.54
C ASN A 24 -11.14 5.32 8.29
N LEU A 25 -10.68 4.70 9.38
CA LEU A 25 -9.55 5.15 10.20
C LEU A 25 -8.36 4.21 10.05
N LEU A 26 -8.20 3.58 8.87
CA LEU A 26 -7.06 2.71 8.60
C LEU A 26 -5.78 3.55 8.54
N THR A 27 -4.69 3.02 9.06
CA THR A 27 -3.40 3.71 9.16
C THR A 27 -2.24 2.78 8.78
N GLY A 28 -1.02 3.30 8.73
CA GLY A 28 0.15 2.50 8.37
C GLY A 28 0.44 2.49 6.87
N PRO A 29 1.49 1.77 6.45
CA PRO A 29 1.77 1.54 5.04
C PRO A 29 0.77 0.56 4.42
N LEU A 30 0.62 0.63 3.09
CA LEU A 30 0.00 -0.44 2.32
C LEU A 30 0.92 -1.67 2.32
N PRO A 31 0.44 -2.87 2.66
CA PRO A 31 1.26 -4.07 2.59
C PRO A 31 1.53 -4.45 1.13
N PHE A 32 2.74 -4.92 0.85
CA PHE A 32 3.18 -5.34 -0.47
C PHE A 32 2.36 -6.53 -0.99
N SER A 33 1.85 -7.35 -0.06
CA SER A 33 0.97 -8.48 -0.35
C SER A 33 -0.31 -8.11 -1.10
N LEU A 34 -0.73 -6.84 -1.14
CA LEU A 34 -1.82 -6.40 -2.01
C LEU A 34 -1.52 -6.69 -3.50
N GLY A 35 -0.25 -6.70 -3.91
CA GLY A 35 0.16 -7.12 -5.25
C GLY A 35 -0.17 -8.58 -5.58
N CYS A 36 -0.56 -9.39 -4.59
CA CYS A 36 -1.00 -10.77 -4.77
C CYS A 36 -2.48 -10.92 -5.16
N LEU A 37 -3.25 -9.84 -5.13
CA LEU A 37 -4.67 -9.83 -5.52
C LEU A 37 -4.83 -9.81 -7.05
N LYS A 38 -4.43 -10.91 -7.71
CA LYS A 38 -4.32 -10.99 -9.18
C LYS A 38 -5.63 -10.73 -9.94
N LYS A 39 -6.79 -10.91 -9.31
CA LYS A 39 -8.12 -10.66 -9.90
C LYS A 39 -8.70 -9.29 -9.55
N ALA A 40 -8.02 -8.50 -8.72
CA ALA A 40 -8.56 -7.23 -8.25
C ALA A 40 -8.57 -6.18 -9.37
N GLU A 41 -9.76 -5.70 -9.66
CA GLU A 41 -10.02 -4.64 -10.63
C GLU A 41 -10.20 -3.29 -9.94
N VAL A 42 -10.78 -3.30 -8.73
CA VAL A 42 -11.05 -2.09 -7.94
C VAL A 42 -10.51 -2.24 -6.54
N LEU A 43 -9.60 -1.35 -6.16
CA LEU A 43 -9.09 -1.18 -4.81
C LEU A 43 -9.36 0.25 -4.34
N ASN A 44 -10.23 0.40 -3.35
CA ASN A 44 -10.58 1.70 -2.77
C ASN A 44 -10.10 1.80 -1.32
N PHE A 45 -9.15 2.71 -1.07
CA PHE A 45 -8.63 3.04 0.25
C PHE A 45 -8.74 4.53 0.55
N ALA A 46 -9.54 5.28 -0.23
CA ALA A 46 -9.64 6.72 -0.09
C ALA A 46 -10.19 7.15 1.28
N GLY A 47 -9.81 8.33 1.76
CA GLY A 47 -10.33 8.87 3.02
C GLY A 47 -9.92 8.05 4.24
N ASN A 48 -8.62 7.76 4.36
CA ASN A 48 -8.03 7.04 5.48
C ASN A 48 -6.80 7.81 6.03
N LEU A 49 -6.07 7.18 6.94
CA LEU A 49 -4.84 7.68 7.56
C LEU A 49 -3.61 6.89 7.07
N LEU A 50 -3.65 6.28 5.88
CA LEU A 50 -2.56 5.48 5.32
C LEU A 50 -1.40 6.39 4.92
N TYR A 51 -0.17 5.90 5.06
CA TYR A 51 1.04 6.71 4.83
C TYR A 51 2.21 5.90 4.26
N GLY A 52 3.33 6.57 3.98
CA GLY A 52 4.53 5.95 3.43
C GLY A 52 4.55 5.96 1.90
N MET A 53 5.27 5.00 1.31
CA MET A 53 5.35 4.84 -0.15
C MET A 53 4.16 4.01 -0.65
N VAL A 54 3.61 4.38 -1.82
CA VAL A 54 2.69 3.49 -2.55
C VAL A 54 3.51 2.33 -3.16
N PRO A 55 3.27 1.06 -2.80
CA PRO A 55 4.09 -0.04 -3.28
C PRO A 55 3.93 -0.26 -4.80
N GLU A 56 5.04 -0.26 -5.53
CA GLU A 56 5.06 -0.44 -6.98
C GLU A 56 4.46 -1.81 -7.41
N VAL A 57 4.55 -2.82 -6.54
CA VAL A 57 3.91 -4.14 -6.73
C VAL A 57 2.40 -4.05 -6.90
N VAL A 58 1.73 -3.11 -6.24
CA VAL A 58 0.27 -2.91 -6.36
C VAL A 58 -0.05 -2.23 -7.69
N CYS A 59 0.78 -1.26 -8.09
CA CYS A 59 0.61 -0.55 -9.36
C CYS A 59 0.98 -1.40 -10.60
N ALA A 60 1.65 -2.53 -10.40
CA ALA A 60 2.03 -3.46 -11.46
C ALA A 60 0.97 -4.55 -11.73
N MET A 61 -0.14 -4.58 -10.98
CA MET A 61 -1.20 -5.56 -11.20
C MET A 61 -1.91 -5.32 -12.53
N SER A 62 -1.99 -6.34 -13.37
CA SER A 62 -2.50 -6.23 -14.74
C SER A 62 -4.01 -6.06 -14.84
N SER A 63 -4.76 -6.51 -13.84
CA SER A 63 -6.23 -6.45 -13.78
C SER A 63 -6.77 -5.13 -13.23
N LEU A 64 -5.90 -4.29 -12.65
CA LEU A 64 -6.34 -3.11 -11.90
C LEU A 64 -6.89 -2.03 -12.84
N ALA A 65 -8.18 -1.74 -12.69
CA ALA A 65 -8.90 -0.70 -13.43
C ALA A 65 -9.08 0.58 -12.61
N ASN A 66 -9.11 0.46 -11.27
CA ASN A 66 -9.21 1.61 -10.36
C ASN A 66 -8.44 1.35 -9.05
N LEU A 67 -7.56 2.27 -8.71
CA LEU A 67 -6.85 2.34 -7.44
C LEU A 67 -7.03 3.73 -6.82
N SER A 68 -7.93 3.83 -5.84
CA SER A 68 -8.21 5.08 -5.16
C SER A 68 -7.45 5.15 -3.83
N LEU A 69 -6.42 5.99 -3.80
CA LEU A 69 -5.60 6.29 -2.61
C LEU A 69 -5.77 7.75 -2.17
N SER A 70 -6.79 8.44 -2.68
CA SER A 70 -7.00 9.85 -2.41
C SER A 70 -7.29 10.11 -0.93
N ASP A 71 -7.01 11.32 -0.46
CA ASP A 71 -7.33 11.75 0.91
C ASP A 71 -6.68 10.85 1.98
N ASN A 72 -5.37 10.64 1.84
CA ASN A 72 -4.49 9.88 2.75
C ASN A 72 -3.22 10.71 3.05
N TYR A 73 -2.13 10.08 3.50
CA TYR A 73 -0.86 10.71 3.85
C TYR A 73 0.35 10.01 3.18
N PHE A 74 0.18 9.44 1.98
CA PHE A 74 1.30 8.90 1.20
C PHE A 74 2.29 10.01 0.85
N ILE A 75 3.58 9.69 0.85
CA ILE A 75 4.68 10.65 0.65
C ILE A 75 5.44 10.40 -0.66
N GLN A 76 5.27 9.23 -1.27
CA GLN A 76 6.06 8.85 -2.43
C GLN A 76 5.28 7.91 -3.36
N VAL A 77 5.48 8.11 -4.67
CA VAL A 77 5.05 7.21 -5.75
C VAL A 77 6.23 6.98 -6.69
N GLY A 78 6.43 5.73 -7.11
CA GLY A 78 7.46 5.33 -8.06
C GLY A 78 6.99 5.44 -9.52
N PRO A 79 7.85 5.01 -10.47
CA PRO A 79 7.61 5.17 -11.90
C PRO A 79 6.41 4.37 -12.43
N ILE A 80 6.16 3.15 -11.94
CA ILE A 80 5.03 2.32 -12.39
C ILE A 80 3.73 2.94 -11.90
N CYS A 81 3.66 3.37 -10.64
CA CYS A 81 2.50 4.07 -10.12
C CYS A 81 2.23 5.39 -10.87
N ARG A 82 3.27 6.15 -11.23
CA ARG A 82 3.12 7.35 -12.08
C ARG A 82 2.55 7.01 -13.46
N GLY A 83 2.86 5.83 -14.00
CA GLY A 83 2.23 5.31 -15.22
C GLY A 83 0.72 5.12 -15.07
N LEU A 84 0.26 4.53 -13.97
CA LEU A 84 -1.18 4.39 -13.69
C LEU A 84 -1.88 5.73 -13.46
N MET A 85 -1.21 6.70 -12.83
CA MET A 85 -1.77 8.05 -12.69
C MET A 85 -2.03 8.69 -14.06
N LYS A 86 -1.08 8.58 -14.99
CA LYS A 86 -1.24 9.10 -16.37
C LYS A 86 -2.38 8.43 -17.12
N LYS A 87 -2.67 7.16 -16.80
CA LYS A 87 -3.79 6.39 -17.36
C LYS A 87 -5.14 6.68 -16.66
N GLY A 88 -5.17 7.49 -15.60
CA GLY A 88 -6.37 7.75 -14.80
C GLY A 88 -6.81 6.59 -13.92
N VAL A 89 -5.98 5.53 -13.79
CA VAL A 89 -6.27 4.36 -12.96
C VAL A 89 -5.96 4.62 -11.49
N LEU A 90 -4.92 5.41 -11.19
CA LEU A 90 -4.48 5.71 -9.83
C LEU A 90 -4.81 7.16 -9.44
N ASP A 91 -5.62 7.33 -8.38
CA ASP A 91 -5.87 8.63 -7.74
C ASP A 91 -5.08 8.75 -6.43
N VAL A 92 -4.16 9.73 -6.37
CA VAL A 92 -3.35 10.07 -5.19
C VAL A 92 -3.54 11.53 -4.76
N ARG A 93 -4.64 12.19 -5.16
CA ARG A 93 -4.96 13.55 -4.71
C ARG A 93 -5.13 13.59 -3.19
N LYS A 94 -4.93 14.76 -2.58
CA LYS A 94 -5.02 14.98 -1.12
C LYS A 94 -4.13 14.03 -0.32
N ASN A 95 -2.89 13.83 -0.77
CA ASN A 95 -1.82 13.14 -0.04
C ASN A 95 -0.70 14.11 0.34
N CYS A 96 0.48 13.61 0.71
CA CYS A 96 1.65 14.36 1.12
C CYS A 96 2.84 14.17 0.17
N ILE A 97 2.59 14.00 -1.13
CA ILE A 97 3.61 13.66 -2.12
C ILE A 97 4.24 14.93 -2.70
N PRO A 98 5.52 15.23 -2.43
CA PRO A 98 6.15 16.44 -2.94
C PRO A 98 6.15 16.51 -4.48
N GLY A 99 5.89 17.69 -5.02
CA GLY A 99 5.95 17.97 -6.46
C GLY A 99 4.76 17.45 -7.29
N LEU A 100 3.74 16.81 -6.67
CA LEU A 100 2.49 16.46 -7.36
C LEU A 100 1.42 17.55 -7.17
N PRO A 101 0.49 17.69 -8.13
CA PRO A 101 -0.64 18.61 -7.99
C PRO A 101 -1.68 18.09 -6.97
N SER A 102 -2.53 18.98 -6.49
CA SER A 102 -3.69 18.67 -5.63
C SER A 102 -3.32 17.89 -4.35
N GLN A 103 -2.18 18.21 -3.74
CA GLN A 103 -1.73 17.59 -2.48
C GLN A 103 -2.20 18.40 -1.27
N ARG A 104 -2.14 17.78 -0.08
CA ARG A 104 -2.39 18.45 1.20
C ARG A 104 -1.36 19.56 1.43
N PRO A 105 -1.72 20.61 2.17
CA PRO A 105 -0.76 21.63 2.55
C PRO A 105 0.30 21.03 3.48
N VAL A 106 1.53 21.55 3.37
CA VAL A 106 2.71 21.05 4.10
C VAL A 106 2.47 20.95 5.61
N TRP A 107 1.80 21.95 6.20
CA TRP A 107 1.51 21.96 7.64
C TRP A 107 0.59 20.81 8.07
N GLN A 108 -0.35 20.37 7.22
CA GLN A 108 -1.23 19.25 7.54
C GLN A 108 -0.45 17.94 7.50
N CYS A 109 0.44 17.78 6.54
CA CYS A 109 1.38 16.65 6.48
C CYS A 109 2.31 16.64 7.69
N ALA A 110 2.92 17.78 8.03
CA ALA A 110 3.80 17.91 9.19
C ALA A 110 3.08 17.56 10.50
N ALA A 111 1.86 18.09 10.70
CA ALA A 111 1.05 17.78 11.87
C ALA A 111 0.70 16.28 11.96
N PHE A 112 0.45 15.63 10.82
CA PHE A 112 0.20 14.20 10.78
C PHE A 112 1.43 13.40 11.21
N PHE A 113 2.60 13.70 10.64
CA PHE A 113 3.85 12.96 10.91
C PHE A 113 4.49 13.30 12.26
N ALA A 114 4.12 14.43 12.89
CA ALA A 114 4.56 14.77 14.25
C ALA A 114 4.02 13.80 15.32
N LYS A 115 2.98 13.01 15.00
CA LYS A 115 2.41 12.00 15.89
C LYS A 115 2.77 10.59 15.40
N PRO A 116 3.64 9.85 16.10
CA PRO A 116 3.95 8.46 15.76
C PRO A 116 2.69 7.59 15.76
N ARG A 117 2.63 6.64 14.82
CA ARG A 117 1.58 5.62 14.76
C ARG A 117 2.28 4.27 14.68
N TYR A 118 1.83 3.33 15.51
CA TYR A 118 2.41 2.00 15.60
C TYR A 118 1.48 0.98 14.97
N CYS A 119 2.03 0.10 14.14
CA CYS A 119 1.33 -1.02 13.52
C CYS A 119 1.92 -2.33 14.04
N SER A 120 1.10 -3.20 14.61
CA SER A 120 1.56 -4.47 15.20
C SER A 120 2.22 -5.43 14.19
N TYR A 121 1.88 -5.30 12.90
CA TYR A 121 2.42 -6.09 11.78
C TYR A 121 3.32 -5.26 10.86
N MET A 122 3.96 -4.22 11.40
CA MET A 122 4.93 -3.44 10.63
C MET A 122 6.11 -4.27 10.14
N GLN A 123 6.42 -5.43 10.74
CA GLN A 123 7.50 -6.30 10.28
C GLN A 123 7.14 -7.08 9.01
N THR A 124 5.85 -7.34 8.78
CA THR A 124 5.37 -8.17 7.67
C THR A 124 4.85 -7.35 6.50
N TYR A 125 4.94 -6.01 6.54
CA TYR A 125 4.39 -5.18 5.45
C TYR A 125 5.07 -5.40 4.09
N HIS A 126 6.34 -5.80 4.08
CA HIS A 126 7.07 -6.17 2.86
C HIS A 126 6.90 -7.63 2.46
N TYR A 127 6.24 -8.44 3.30
CA TYR A 127 6.07 -9.86 3.03
C TYR A 127 5.14 -10.07 1.84
N LEU A 128 5.58 -10.93 0.91
CA LEU A 128 4.87 -11.27 -0.32
C LEU A 128 4.50 -12.76 -0.28
N PRO A 129 3.23 -13.14 0.01
CA PRO A 129 2.79 -14.53 0.04
C PRO A 129 2.57 -15.15 -1.34
N CYS A 130 3.00 -14.48 -2.42
CA CYS A 130 2.87 -14.94 -3.79
C CYS A 130 4.14 -14.63 -4.58
N TRP A 131 4.35 -15.36 -5.66
CA TRP A 131 5.46 -15.11 -6.58
C TRP A 131 5.10 -14.01 -7.58
N LEU A 132 5.96 -12.99 -7.66
CA LEU A 132 5.86 -11.85 -8.57
C LEU A 132 7.16 -11.74 -9.39
N PRO A 133 7.17 -12.11 -10.68
CA PRO A 133 8.40 -12.26 -11.48
C PRO A 133 9.31 -11.02 -11.47
N HIS A 134 8.73 -9.82 -11.44
CA HIS A 134 9.46 -8.55 -11.49
C HIS A 134 9.89 -7.99 -10.13
N PHE A 135 9.42 -8.57 -9.01
CA PHE A 135 9.63 -8.01 -7.67
C PHE A 135 10.17 -9.02 -6.65
N SER A 136 10.18 -10.31 -6.97
CA SER A 136 10.72 -11.36 -6.09
C SER A 136 12.26 -11.48 -6.11
N GLY A 137 12.97 -10.67 -6.92
CA GLY A 137 14.44 -10.69 -7.05
C GLY A 137 15.22 -10.04 -5.89
N SER A 138 14.55 -9.47 -4.89
CA SER A 138 15.17 -8.87 -3.71
C SER A 138 14.64 -9.50 -2.42
N GLN A 139 14.57 -10.83 -2.34
CA GLN A 139 14.52 -11.48 -1.04
C GLN A 139 15.89 -11.30 -0.37
N MET A 140 15.94 -10.32 0.53
CA MET A 140 16.75 -10.41 1.74
C MET A 140 16.49 -11.81 2.31
N SER A 141 17.52 -12.65 2.34
CA SER A 141 17.46 -13.96 2.96
C SER A 141 16.89 -13.83 4.38
N LEU A 142 15.65 -14.26 4.58
CA LEU A 142 15.26 -14.77 5.89
C LEU A 142 16.01 -16.08 6.04
N SER A 143 17.19 -16.01 6.63
CA SER A 143 17.86 -17.18 7.20
C SER A 143 16.84 -17.91 8.06
N GLU A 144 16.54 -19.16 7.70
CA GLU A 144 15.83 -20.08 8.60
C GLU A 144 16.53 -20.05 9.97
N PRO A 145 15.80 -20.01 11.09
CA PRO A 145 16.43 -20.28 12.37
C PRO A 145 16.98 -21.70 12.31
N ALA A 146 18.28 -21.85 12.57
CA ALA A 146 18.95 -23.13 12.64
C ALA A 146 18.16 -24.07 13.58
N PRO A 147 17.99 -25.36 13.23
CA PRO A 147 17.40 -26.32 14.15
C PRO A 147 18.23 -26.34 15.43
N SER A 148 17.55 -26.18 16.57
CA SER A 148 18.11 -26.27 17.91
C SER A 148 18.90 -27.58 18.08
N PRO A 149 20.16 -27.52 18.56
CA PRO A 149 20.91 -28.73 18.83
C PRO A 149 20.33 -29.40 20.08
N PHE A 150 20.07 -30.71 19.96
CA PHE A 150 20.23 -31.60 21.09
C PHE A 150 21.71 -31.69 21.46
#